data_AF-A0A6I2UYJ7-F1
#
_entry.id   AF-A0A6I2UYJ7-F1
#
_cell.length_a   1.000
_cell.length_b   1.000
_cell.length_c   1.000
_cell.angle_alpha   90.00
_cell.angle_beta   90.00
_cell.angle_gamma   90.00
#
_symmetry.space_group_name_H-M   'P 1'
#
loop_
_entity.id
_entity.type
_entity.pdbx_description
1 polymer ?
#
loop_
_entity_poly.entity_id
_entity_poly.type
_entity_poly.pdbx_seq_one_letter_code
_entity_poly.pdbx_strand_id
1 'polypeptide(L)'
;MNLFQRAVGHTRMILRHKYWVFHFCRIAGIPWQGIMHDWSKFSPMEFRESVRYYNGVCSPIKVCKERNHGRSLAWIHHHGRNLHHYEAWWDNFDRGAHPTDMPYRYAAEMICDFLGAGKAYGRSSFTFQAEYEWWKRKREDGIGMSPSMQAFVETVLSRLAASNDLSVLRPPSLRAIYRETVQSDSAVRCPDGPSLN
;
A
#
# COMPACT_ATOMS: atom_id res chain seq x y z
N MET A 1 -8.97 24.29 -12.73
CA MET A 1 -9.31 24.44 -11.30
C MET A 1 -8.42 25.52 -10.70
N ASN A 2 -8.98 26.45 -9.92
CA ASN A 2 -8.17 27.41 -9.16
C ASN A 2 -7.51 26.74 -7.93
N LEU A 3 -6.58 27.43 -7.27
CA LEU A 3 -5.82 26.86 -6.15
C LEU A 3 -6.72 26.39 -4.99
N PHE A 4 -7.74 27.18 -4.63
CA PHE A 4 -8.67 26.85 -3.56
C PHE A 4 -9.46 25.56 -3.86
N GLN A 5 -10.01 25.44 -5.07
CA GLN A 5 -10.72 24.23 -5.52
C GLN A 5 -9.83 22.99 -5.46
N ARG A 6 -8.54 23.14 -5.78
CA ARG A 6 -7.56 22.04 -5.73
C ARG A 6 -7.23 21.64 -4.30
N ALA A 7 -7.04 22.61 -3.42
CA ALA A 7 -6.79 22.36 -2.00
C ALA A 7 -7.97 21.63 -1.34
N VAL A 8 -9.19 22.12 -1.56
CA VAL A 8 -10.41 21.50 -1.02
C VAL A 8 -10.63 20.11 -1.62
N GLY A 9 -10.49 19.98 -2.95
CA GLY A 9 -10.63 18.70 -3.64
C GLY A 9 -9.63 17.66 -3.14
N HIS A 10 -8.35 18.03 -3.04
CA HIS A 10 -7.31 17.14 -2.55
C HIS A 10 -7.55 16.73 -1.10
N THR A 11 -7.89 17.67 -0.22
CA THR A 11 -8.23 17.39 1.18
C THR A 11 -9.39 16.39 1.29
N ARG A 12 -10.47 16.60 0.53
CA ARG A 12 -11.61 15.66 0.50
C ARG A 12 -11.20 14.28 0.02
N MET A 13 -10.31 14.20 -0.97
CA MET A 13 -9.79 12.92 -1.45
C MET A 13 -8.92 12.21 -0.42
N ILE A 14 -8.04 12.92 0.31
CA ILE A 14 -7.25 12.34 1.42
C ILE A 14 -8.19 11.78 2.50
N LEU A 15 -9.14 12.58 2.98
CA LEU A 15 -10.04 12.16 4.06
C LEU A 15 -10.91 10.96 3.66
N ARG A 16 -11.38 10.94 2.41
CA ARG A 16 -12.16 9.81 1.88
C ARG A 16 -11.33 8.54 1.77
N HIS A 17 -10.08 8.65 1.34
CA HIS A 17 -9.14 7.54 1.32
C HIS A 17 -8.90 7.00 2.73
N LYS A 18 -8.51 7.86 3.67
CA LYS A 18 -8.33 7.51 5.08
C LYS A 18 -9.53 6.82 5.69
N TYR A 19 -10.75 7.27 5.38
CA TYR A 19 -11.97 6.65 5.89
C TYR A 19 -12.07 5.18 5.48
N TRP A 20 -11.83 4.87 4.20
CA TRP A 20 -11.91 3.49 3.70
C TRP A 20 -10.76 2.62 4.21
N VAL A 21 -9.54 3.15 4.27
CA VAL A 21 -8.42 2.43 4.89
C VAL A 21 -8.72 2.12 6.36
N PHE A 22 -9.23 3.09 7.11
CA PHE A 22 -9.66 2.86 8.50
C PHE A 22 -10.77 1.79 8.59
N HIS A 23 -11.74 1.79 7.68
CA HIS A 23 -12.78 0.77 7.63
C HIS A 23 -12.19 -0.64 7.46
N PHE A 24 -11.29 -0.84 6.49
CA PHE A 24 -10.64 -2.14 6.28
C PHE A 24 -9.68 -2.52 7.42
N CYS A 25 -8.90 -1.57 7.95
CA CYS A 25 -8.02 -1.78 9.09
C CYS A 25 -8.80 -2.20 10.35
N ARG A 26 -10.03 -1.71 10.56
CA ARG A 26 -10.90 -2.19 11.65
C ARG A 26 -11.24 -3.67 11.49
N ILE A 27 -11.58 -4.11 10.28
CA ILE A 27 -11.87 -5.52 9.98
C ILE A 27 -10.61 -6.38 10.16
N ALA A 28 -9.46 -5.86 9.74
CA ALA A 28 -8.16 -6.51 9.87
C ALA A 28 -7.59 -6.53 11.30
N GLY A 29 -8.26 -5.91 12.27
CA GLY A 29 -7.80 -5.88 13.67
C GLY A 29 -6.59 -4.97 13.92
N ILE A 30 -6.36 -3.98 13.05
CA ILE A 30 -5.31 -2.94 13.18
C ILE A 30 -5.90 -1.51 13.16
N PRO A 31 -6.95 -1.21 13.95
CA PRO A 31 -7.67 0.07 13.88
C PRO A 31 -6.77 1.29 14.11
N TRP A 32 -5.80 1.18 15.01
CA TRP A 32 -4.87 2.27 15.31
C TRP A 32 -4.00 2.64 14.10
N GLN A 33 -3.50 1.66 13.35
CA GLN A 33 -2.80 1.94 12.08
C GLN A 33 -3.72 2.63 11.07
N GLY A 34 -4.97 2.19 10.94
CA GLY A 34 -5.94 2.88 10.08
C GLY A 34 -6.22 4.34 10.48
N ILE A 35 -6.23 4.64 11.78
CA ILE A 35 -6.33 6.02 12.28
C ILE A 35 -5.07 6.82 11.94
N MET A 36 -3.89 6.20 12.07
CA MET A 36 -2.61 6.86 11.82
C MET A 36 -2.18 6.90 10.35
N HIS A 37 -2.86 6.14 9.50
CA HIS A 37 -2.58 6.02 8.07
C HIS A 37 -2.50 7.40 7.41
N ASP A 38 -1.37 7.67 6.76
CA ASP A 38 -1.12 8.79 5.85
C ASP A 38 -1.30 10.20 6.42
N TRP A 39 -1.09 10.41 7.72
CA TRP A 39 -1.06 11.77 8.27
C TRP A 39 0.04 12.64 7.65
N SER A 40 1.11 12.04 7.10
CA SER A 40 2.16 12.77 6.40
C SER A 40 1.66 13.55 5.19
N LYS A 41 0.50 13.19 4.59
CA LYS A 41 -0.13 13.90 3.47
C LYS A 41 -0.52 15.34 3.77
N PHE A 42 -0.62 15.70 5.06
CA PHE A 42 -0.88 17.06 5.51
C PHE A 42 0.40 17.87 5.78
N SER A 43 1.58 17.25 5.65
CA SER A 43 2.85 17.99 5.74
C SER A 43 2.98 19.01 4.59
N PRO A 44 3.70 20.12 4.80
CA PRO A 44 3.92 21.11 3.74
C PRO A 44 4.58 20.53 2.49
N MET A 45 5.44 19.51 2.64
CA MET A 45 6.14 18.87 1.53
C MET A 45 5.17 18.10 0.63
N GLU A 46 4.30 17.27 1.21
CA GLU A 46 3.35 16.45 0.46
C GLU A 46 2.15 17.27 -0.03
N PHE A 47 1.57 18.09 0.85
CA PHE A 47 0.31 18.76 0.58
C PHE A 47 0.47 19.83 -0.52
N ARG A 48 1.52 20.65 -0.45
CA ARG A 48 1.74 21.75 -1.41
C ARG A 48 1.96 21.22 -2.83
N GLU A 49 2.80 20.20 -2.98
CA GLU A 49 3.04 19.57 -4.29
C GLU A 49 1.76 18.91 -4.80
N SER A 50 1.06 18.15 -3.94
CA SER A 50 -0.15 17.45 -4.35
C SER A 50 -1.28 18.40 -4.75
N VAL A 51 -1.48 19.53 -4.04
CA VAL A 51 -2.43 20.56 -4.46
C VAL A 51 -2.02 21.17 -5.81
N ARG A 52 -0.72 21.39 -6.05
CA ARG A 52 -0.19 21.89 -7.33
C ARG A 52 -0.42 20.93 -8.51
N TYR A 53 -0.63 19.63 -8.28
CA TYR A 53 -0.87 18.65 -9.34
C TYR A 53 -2.28 18.02 -9.31
N TYR A 54 -3.12 18.38 -8.33
CA TYR A 54 -4.49 17.88 -8.22
C TYR A 54 -5.33 18.19 -9.47
N ASN A 55 -6.00 17.15 -9.98
CA ASN A 55 -6.86 17.21 -11.17
C ASN A 55 -8.26 16.60 -10.95
N GLY A 56 -8.53 16.00 -9.78
CA GLY A 56 -9.81 15.37 -9.44
C GLY A 56 -10.07 13.99 -10.06
N VAL A 57 -9.16 13.47 -10.90
CA VAL A 57 -9.32 12.21 -11.64
C VAL A 57 -8.38 11.14 -11.12
N CYS A 58 -7.10 11.47 -10.94
CA CYS A 58 -6.07 10.52 -10.50
C CYS A 58 -5.18 11.12 -9.41
N SER A 59 -4.25 10.31 -8.89
CA SER A 59 -3.31 10.75 -7.86
C SER A 59 -2.46 11.94 -8.35
N PRO A 60 -2.35 13.03 -7.57
CA PRO A 60 -1.46 14.15 -7.91
C PRO A 60 0.00 13.74 -8.07
N ILE A 61 0.45 12.70 -7.35
CA ILE A 61 1.79 12.14 -7.47
C ILE A 61 2.04 11.58 -8.87
N LYS A 62 1.04 10.92 -9.48
CA LYS A 62 1.14 10.39 -10.85
C LYS A 62 1.41 11.53 -11.84
N VAL A 63 0.59 12.58 -11.78
CA VAL A 63 0.73 13.76 -12.65
C VAL A 63 2.05 14.49 -12.39
N CYS A 64 2.49 14.57 -11.13
CA CYS A 64 3.77 15.14 -10.77
C CYS A 64 4.92 14.37 -11.43
N LYS A 65 4.94 13.04 -11.31
CA LYS A 65 5.97 12.18 -11.92
C LYS A 65 5.98 12.31 -13.45
N GLU A 66 4.82 12.27 -14.10
CA GLU A 66 4.70 12.45 -15.55
C GLU A 66 5.29 13.80 -16.03
N ARG A 67 5.14 14.86 -15.24
CA ARG A 67 5.62 16.21 -15.57
C ARG A 67 7.04 16.50 -15.14
N ASN A 68 7.64 15.67 -14.27
CA ASN A 68 8.94 15.93 -13.66
C ASN A 68 9.88 14.70 -13.78
N HIS A 69 9.96 14.11 -14.98
CA HIS A 69 10.90 13.01 -15.29
C HIS A 69 10.83 11.83 -14.31
N GLY A 70 9.62 11.44 -13.92
CA GLY A 70 9.39 10.32 -12.99
C GLY A 70 9.53 10.65 -11.50
N ARG A 71 9.84 11.91 -11.14
CA ARG A 71 10.11 12.31 -9.75
C ARG A 71 8.94 13.07 -9.10
N SER A 72 8.70 12.78 -7.83
CA SER A 72 7.78 13.54 -6.95
C SER A 72 8.38 13.60 -5.54
N LEU A 73 8.56 14.80 -5.00
CA LEU A 73 9.08 14.97 -3.63
C LEU A 73 8.03 14.55 -2.61
N ALA A 74 6.75 14.78 -2.91
CA ALA A 74 5.66 14.26 -2.10
C ALA A 74 5.74 12.74 -1.99
N TRP A 75 5.96 12.04 -3.10
CA TRP A 75 6.09 10.58 -3.08
C TRP A 75 7.25 10.11 -2.22
N ILE A 76 8.45 10.66 -2.43
CA ILE A 76 9.67 10.28 -1.69
C ILE A 76 9.46 10.44 -0.18
N HIS A 77 8.90 11.58 0.24
CA HIS A 77 8.60 11.83 1.65
C HIS A 77 7.50 10.90 2.18
N HIS A 78 6.50 10.61 1.36
CA HIS A 78 5.34 9.81 1.72
C HIS A 78 5.69 8.34 1.95
N HIS A 79 6.27 7.65 0.97
CA HIS A 79 6.58 6.23 1.13
C HIS A 79 7.69 6.02 2.18
N GLY A 80 8.64 6.96 2.32
CA GLY A 80 9.67 6.89 3.36
C GLY A 80 9.16 7.06 4.79
N ARG A 81 7.94 7.59 5.01
CA ARG A 81 7.36 7.78 6.35
C ARG A 81 6.19 6.85 6.64
N ASN A 82 5.56 6.29 5.62
CA ASN A 82 4.43 5.38 5.77
C ASN A 82 4.84 3.97 5.32
N LEU A 83 5.24 3.16 6.29
CA LEU A 83 5.88 1.86 6.07
C LEU A 83 4.95 0.78 5.51
N HIS A 84 3.68 1.07 5.23
CA HIS A 84 2.82 0.18 4.45
C HIS A 84 3.12 0.26 2.93
N HIS A 85 3.93 1.23 2.49
CA HIS A 85 4.45 1.26 1.13
C HIS A 85 5.67 0.37 0.99
N TYR A 86 5.56 -0.66 0.15
CA TYR A 86 6.64 -1.61 -0.14
C TYR A 86 7.90 -0.96 -0.71
N GLU A 87 7.79 0.23 -1.30
CA GLU A 87 8.92 1.01 -1.81
C GLU A 87 9.92 1.41 -0.71
N ALA A 88 9.51 1.43 0.56
CA ALA A 88 10.39 1.66 1.69
C ALA A 88 11.19 0.41 2.13
N TRP A 89 10.86 -0.76 1.59
CA TRP A 89 11.40 -2.05 2.01
C TRP A 89 12.42 -2.57 1.01
N TRP A 90 13.28 -1.69 0.52
CA TRP A 90 14.45 -2.05 -0.28
C TRP A 90 15.70 -1.87 0.55
N ASP A 91 16.65 -2.79 0.42
CA ASP A 91 17.91 -2.77 1.16
C ASP A 91 19.11 -3.11 0.26
N ASN A 92 20.32 -2.97 0.80
CA ASN A 92 21.60 -3.27 0.18
C ASN A 92 21.86 -2.49 -1.12
N PHE A 93 21.51 -1.20 -1.13
CA PHE A 93 21.65 -0.33 -2.30
C PHE A 93 23.06 -0.29 -2.90
N ASP A 94 24.10 -0.44 -2.08
CA ASP A 94 25.50 -0.41 -2.52
C ASP A 94 26.00 -1.73 -3.14
N ARG A 95 25.29 -2.86 -2.94
CA ARG A 95 25.73 -4.19 -3.40
C ARG A 95 24.63 -5.00 -4.08
N GLY A 96 23.70 -4.31 -4.73
CA GLY A 96 22.54 -4.91 -5.38
C GLY A 96 21.29 -4.71 -4.55
N ALA A 97 20.61 -3.60 -4.84
CA ALA A 97 19.35 -3.25 -4.19
C ALA A 97 18.32 -4.36 -4.42
N HIS A 98 17.68 -4.83 -3.36
CA HIS A 98 16.65 -5.86 -3.45
C HIS A 98 15.50 -5.57 -2.47
N PRO A 99 14.27 -6.00 -2.81
CA PRO A 99 13.14 -5.87 -1.92
C PRO A 99 13.24 -6.86 -0.74
N THR A 100 12.72 -6.45 0.40
CA THR A 100 12.65 -7.20 1.65
C THR A 100 11.19 -7.34 2.10
N ASP A 101 10.93 -8.33 2.95
CA ASP A 101 9.58 -8.62 3.40
C ASP A 101 9.11 -7.64 4.47
N MET A 102 7.90 -7.12 4.28
CA MET A 102 7.29 -6.24 5.27
C MET A 102 6.80 -7.05 6.47
N PRO A 103 7.04 -6.61 7.72
CA PRO A 103 6.38 -7.14 8.90
C PRO A 103 4.85 -7.12 8.74
N TYR A 104 4.19 -8.14 9.30
CA TYR A 104 2.75 -8.37 9.17
C TYR A 104 1.89 -7.10 9.32
N ARG A 105 2.19 -6.24 10.31
CA ARG A 105 1.39 -5.03 10.58
C ARG A 105 1.35 -4.07 9.38
N TYR A 106 2.45 -3.97 8.62
CA TYR A 106 2.56 -3.09 7.47
C TYR A 106 2.04 -3.77 6.20
N ALA A 107 2.26 -5.08 6.06
CA ALA A 107 1.66 -5.88 4.99
C ALA A 107 0.12 -5.84 5.05
N ALA A 108 -0.46 -5.99 6.25
CA ALA A 108 -1.90 -5.90 6.46
C ALA A 108 -2.44 -4.48 6.17
N GLU A 109 -1.71 -3.44 6.60
CA GLU A 109 -2.06 -2.06 6.28
C GLU A 109 -1.99 -1.79 4.77
N MET A 110 -1.02 -2.35 4.05
CA MET A 110 -0.90 -2.22 2.59
C MET A 110 -2.11 -2.82 1.85
N ILE A 111 -2.60 -3.98 2.28
CA ILE A 111 -3.85 -4.54 1.71
C ILE A 111 -5.02 -3.57 1.94
N CYS A 112 -5.12 -3.01 3.15
CA CYS A 112 -6.18 -2.05 3.49
C CYS A 112 -6.04 -0.75 2.69
N ASP A 113 -4.81 -0.30 2.42
CA ASP A 113 -4.47 0.83 1.56
C ASP A 113 -4.95 0.60 0.12
N PHE A 114 -4.62 -0.54 -0.49
CA PHE A 114 -5.05 -0.87 -1.86
C PHE A 114 -6.58 -0.87 -1.98
N LEU A 115 -7.26 -1.60 -1.10
CA LEU A 115 -8.74 -1.62 -1.06
C LEU A 115 -9.33 -0.23 -0.78
N GLY A 116 -8.69 0.54 0.10
CA GLY A 116 -9.09 1.90 0.43
C GLY A 116 -8.95 2.87 -0.74
N ALA A 117 -7.86 2.76 -1.49
CA ALA A 117 -7.61 3.51 -2.71
C ALA A 117 -8.62 3.14 -3.79
N GLY A 118 -8.87 1.84 -4.01
CA GLY A 118 -9.91 1.35 -4.92
C GLY A 118 -11.29 1.93 -4.57
N LYS A 119 -11.71 1.84 -3.31
CA LYS A 119 -13.00 2.42 -2.84
C LYS A 119 -13.05 3.93 -2.95
N ALA A 120 -11.94 4.61 -2.67
CA ALA A 120 -11.84 6.03 -2.93
C ALA A 120 -11.98 6.27 -4.44
N TYR A 121 -11.00 5.99 -5.28
CA TYR A 121 -11.04 6.43 -6.68
C TYR A 121 -12.21 5.81 -7.49
N GLY A 122 -12.57 4.54 -7.27
CA GLY A 122 -13.64 3.83 -7.99
C GLY A 122 -15.07 4.18 -7.55
N ARG A 123 -15.29 4.69 -6.32
CA ARG A 123 -16.64 5.02 -5.81
C ARG A 123 -17.61 3.83 -5.94
N SER A 124 -18.68 3.99 -6.72
CA SER A 124 -19.71 2.98 -6.95
C SER A 124 -19.29 1.86 -7.90
N SER A 125 -18.21 2.03 -8.68
CA SER A 125 -17.71 0.97 -9.57
C SER A 125 -16.71 0.03 -8.91
N PHE A 126 -16.38 0.26 -7.63
CA PHE A 126 -15.47 -0.63 -6.92
C PHE A 126 -16.06 -2.03 -6.75
N THR A 127 -15.29 -3.04 -7.14
CA THR A 127 -15.51 -4.44 -6.83
C THR A 127 -14.18 -5.08 -6.44
N PHE A 128 -14.20 -6.15 -5.64
CA PHE A 128 -12.97 -6.89 -5.32
C PHE A 128 -12.35 -7.51 -6.57
N GLN A 129 -13.18 -7.89 -7.56
CA GLN A 129 -12.68 -8.33 -8.87
C GLN A 129 -11.88 -7.22 -9.55
N ALA A 130 -12.38 -5.99 -9.62
CA ALA A 130 -11.68 -4.89 -10.27
C ALA A 130 -10.33 -4.57 -9.57
N GLU A 131 -10.27 -4.68 -8.24
CA GLU A 131 -9.03 -4.53 -7.49
C GLU A 131 -8.02 -5.65 -7.79
N TYR A 132 -8.49 -6.89 -7.88
CA TYR A 132 -7.65 -8.02 -8.28
C TYR A 132 -7.14 -7.90 -9.72
N GLU A 133 -7.98 -7.45 -10.65
CA GLU A 133 -7.57 -7.14 -12.03
C GLU A 133 -6.54 -6.01 -12.08
N TRP A 134 -6.67 -4.99 -11.21
CA TRP A 134 -5.66 -3.94 -11.08
C TRP A 134 -4.33 -4.50 -10.58
N TRP A 135 -4.36 -5.40 -9.61
CA TRP A 135 -3.17 -6.04 -9.08
C TRP A 135 -2.44 -6.88 -10.12
N LYS A 136 -3.16 -7.69 -10.92
CA LYS A 136 -2.58 -8.47 -12.01
C LYS A 136 -1.84 -7.59 -13.01
N ARG A 137 -2.48 -6.51 -13.49
CA ARG A 137 -1.82 -5.53 -14.38
C ARG A 137 -0.60 -4.90 -13.74
N LYS A 138 -0.69 -4.51 -12.46
CA LYS A 138 0.46 -3.93 -11.73
C LYS A 138 1.63 -4.90 -11.61
N ARG A 139 1.38 -6.21 -11.48
CA ARG A 139 2.43 -7.24 -11.48
C ARG A 139 3.05 -7.41 -12.87
N GLU A 140 2.24 -7.43 -13.92
CA GLU A 140 2.69 -7.53 -15.31
C GLU A 140 3.59 -6.35 -15.72
N ASP A 141 3.26 -5.13 -15.26
CA ASP A 141 4.07 -3.92 -15.49
C ASP A 141 5.41 -3.91 -14.72
N GLY A 142 5.60 -4.86 -13.79
CA GLY A 142 6.75 -4.96 -12.91
C GLY A 142 6.51 -4.32 -11.55
N ILE A 143 6.83 -5.08 -10.49
CA ILE A 143 6.63 -4.65 -9.10
C ILE A 143 7.87 -4.88 -8.24
N GLY A 144 8.24 -3.86 -7.47
CA GLY A 144 9.37 -3.89 -6.56
C GLY A 144 9.09 -4.56 -5.21
N MET A 145 8.40 -5.69 -5.22
CA MET A 145 8.12 -6.51 -4.03
C MET A 145 8.84 -7.85 -4.15
N SER A 146 9.24 -8.44 -3.02
CA SER A 146 9.72 -9.83 -2.98
C SER A 146 8.65 -10.81 -3.49
N PRO A 147 9.04 -12.00 -3.97
CA PRO A 147 8.07 -13.02 -4.41
C PRO A 147 7.06 -13.41 -3.32
N SER A 148 7.51 -13.54 -2.07
CA SER A 148 6.66 -13.84 -0.90
C SER A 148 5.61 -12.75 -0.65
N MET A 149 6.00 -11.47 -0.69
CA MET A 149 5.06 -10.36 -0.54
C MET A 149 4.07 -10.28 -1.72
N GLN A 150 4.51 -10.58 -2.94
CA GLN A 150 3.60 -10.67 -4.09
C GLN A 150 2.59 -11.81 -3.90
N ALA A 151 3.03 -12.99 -3.43
CA ALA A 151 2.16 -14.12 -3.14
C ALA A 151 1.14 -13.80 -2.04
N PHE A 152 1.54 -13.05 -1.01
CA PHE A 152 0.64 -12.56 0.02
C PHE A 152 -0.49 -11.69 -0.56
N VAL A 153 -0.14 -10.68 -1.36
CA VAL A 153 -1.13 -9.78 -1.97
C VAL A 153 -2.03 -10.53 -2.96
N GLU A 154 -1.45 -11.37 -3.81
CA GLU A 154 -2.16 -12.22 -4.77
C GLU A 154 -3.21 -13.08 -4.08
N THR A 155 -2.82 -13.77 -3.00
CA THR A 155 -3.70 -14.70 -2.27
C THR A 155 -4.86 -13.96 -1.62
N VAL A 156 -4.60 -12.80 -1.01
CA VAL A 156 -5.65 -12.00 -0.35
C VAL A 156 -6.62 -11.44 -1.37
N LEU A 157 -6.14 -10.78 -2.43
CA LEU A 157 -7.01 -10.12 -3.42
C LEU A 157 -7.80 -11.11 -4.27
N SER A 158 -7.21 -12.24 -4.68
CA SER A 158 -7.92 -13.29 -5.42
C SER A 158 -9.03 -13.93 -4.58
N ARG A 159 -8.79 -14.22 -3.29
CA ARG A 159 -9.82 -14.75 -2.38
C ARG A 159 -10.96 -13.75 -2.17
N LEU A 160 -10.64 -12.47 -2.01
CA LEU A 160 -11.65 -11.41 -1.92
C LEU A 160 -12.48 -11.31 -3.21
N ALA A 161 -11.83 -11.37 -4.39
CA ALA A 161 -12.51 -11.34 -5.67
C ALA A 161 -13.46 -12.53 -5.87
N ALA A 162 -13.02 -13.73 -5.51
CA ALA A 162 -13.80 -14.96 -5.65
C ALA A 162 -14.98 -15.05 -4.66
N SER A 163 -14.80 -14.62 -3.41
CA SER A 163 -15.79 -14.80 -2.34
C SER A 163 -16.67 -13.59 -2.08
N ASN A 164 -16.20 -12.38 -2.40
CA ASN A 164 -16.75 -11.11 -1.90
C ASN A 164 -16.88 -11.06 -0.36
N ASP A 165 -16.11 -11.89 0.37
CA ASP A 165 -16.19 -12.02 1.81
C ASP A 165 -15.03 -11.32 2.53
N LEU A 166 -15.36 -10.28 3.29
CA LEU A 166 -14.41 -9.53 4.11
C LEU A 166 -13.84 -10.33 5.29
N SER A 167 -14.35 -11.54 5.57
CA SER A 167 -13.77 -12.45 6.56
C SER A 167 -12.31 -12.82 6.25
N VAL A 168 -11.90 -12.74 4.97
CA VAL A 168 -10.50 -12.91 4.53
C VAL A 168 -9.57 -11.90 5.23
N LEU A 169 -10.06 -10.69 5.50
CA LEU A 169 -9.26 -9.67 6.19
C LEU A 169 -9.17 -9.90 7.69
N ARG A 170 -10.07 -10.68 8.30
CA ARG A 170 -10.07 -10.87 9.76
C ARG A 170 -8.74 -11.46 10.24
N PRO A 171 -8.26 -11.10 11.45
CA PRO A 171 -6.92 -11.47 11.91
C PRO A 171 -6.55 -12.96 11.77
N PRO A 172 -7.42 -13.93 12.09
CA PRO A 172 -7.06 -15.35 11.94
C PRO A 172 -6.76 -15.73 10.48
N SER A 173 -7.59 -15.29 9.54
CA SER A 173 -7.44 -15.59 8.12
C SER A 173 -6.23 -14.88 7.52
N LEU A 174 -6.12 -13.56 7.74
CA LEU A 174 -5.06 -12.76 7.17
C LEU A 174 -3.67 -13.14 7.72
N ARG A 175 -3.56 -13.50 9.00
CA ARG A 175 -2.31 -14.00 9.59
C ARG A 175 -1.93 -15.38 9.05
N ALA A 176 -2.90 -16.25 8.80
CA ALA A 176 -2.64 -17.56 8.22
C ALA A 176 -2.04 -17.41 6.81
N ILE A 177 -2.65 -16.57 5.96
CA ILE A 177 -2.13 -16.29 4.61
C ILE A 177 -0.72 -15.69 4.68
N TYR A 178 -0.48 -14.72 5.57
CA TYR A 178 0.85 -14.12 5.74
C TYR A 178 1.89 -15.16 6.19
N ARG A 179 1.55 -16.04 7.14
CA ARG A 179 2.45 -17.11 7.59
C ARG A 179 2.78 -18.08 6.45
N GLU A 180 1.79 -18.46 5.67
CA GLU A 180 1.91 -19.40 4.55
C GLU A 180 2.75 -18.85 3.39
N THR A 181 2.69 -17.54 3.14
CA THR A 181 3.32 -16.91 1.96
C THR A 181 4.62 -16.19 2.27
N VAL A 182 4.78 -15.64 3.47
CA VAL A 182 5.94 -14.82 3.87
C VAL A 182 6.81 -15.53 4.90
N GLN A 183 6.20 -16.31 5.81
CA GLN A 183 6.95 -16.95 6.90
C GLN A 183 7.30 -18.42 6.66
N SER A 184 6.79 -19.04 5.59
CA SER A 184 7.07 -20.43 5.23
C SER A 184 8.53 -20.65 4.80
N ASP A 185 9.17 -19.61 4.25
CA ASP A 185 10.57 -19.64 3.80
C ASP A 185 11.58 -18.98 4.76
N SER A 186 11.13 -18.39 5.88
CA SER A 186 12.03 -17.72 6.84
C SER A 186 12.71 -18.63 7.84
N ALA A 187 12.77 -19.95 7.59
CA ALA A 187 13.76 -20.79 8.24
C ALA A 187 15.15 -20.42 7.69
N VAL A 188 15.66 -19.27 8.12
CA VAL A 188 17.07 -18.89 7.96
C VAL A 188 17.86 -19.91 8.75
N ARG A 189 18.27 -20.99 8.08
CA ARG A 189 19.46 -21.72 8.46
C ARG A 189 20.61 -20.76 8.18
N CYS A 190 21.30 -20.29 9.23
CA CYS A 190 22.63 -19.74 9.03
C CYS A 190 23.43 -20.78 8.23
N PRO A 191 23.95 -20.43 7.03
CA PRO A 191 24.69 -21.40 6.25
C PRO A 191 25.93 -21.91 6.98
N ASP A 192 26.54 -21.10 7.85
CA ASP A 192 27.71 -21.49 8.64
C ASP A 192 27.83 -20.60 9.90
N GLY A 193 27.31 -21.04 11.05
CA GLY A 193 27.52 -20.35 12.32
C GLY A 193 27.34 -21.30 13.50
N PRO A 194 28.27 -21.35 14.48
CA PRO A 194 28.19 -22.31 15.56
C PRO A 194 27.00 -21.98 16.45
N SER A 195 26.31 -23.04 16.89
CA SER A 195 25.31 -22.99 17.94
C SER A 195 25.94 -22.34 19.19
N LEU A 196 25.40 -21.20 19.60
CA LEU A 196 25.74 -20.62 20.90
C LEU A 196 25.02 -21.44 21.98
N ASN A 197 25.82 -22.05 22.86
CA ASN A 197 25.37 -22.66 24.12
C ASN A 197 24.85 -21.59 25.08
#